data_AF-A0A9D5ZF47-F1
#
_entry.id   AF-A0A9D5ZF47-F1
#
_cell.length_a   1.000
_cell.length_b   1.000
_cell.length_c   1.000
_cell.angle_alpha   90.00
_cell.angle_beta   90.00
_cell.angle_gamma   90.00
#
_symmetry.space_group_name_H-M   'P 1'
#
loop_
_entity.id
_entity.type
_entity.pdbx_description
1 polymer ?
#
loop_
_entity_poly.entity_id
_entity_poly.type
_entity_poly.pdbx_seq_one_letter_code
_entity_poly.pdbx_strand_id
1 'polypeptide(L)'
;MASGNLLRQLIRSGAEGNLEAFKKASEDVIREEREKHHHLLAGDLEKILYGRPSVTGQPFVSLIKQVPSDKERGLPLLHIREPLRRLEDVILSDDNRSLVDEVLQEHHRQEVLKSHGLAPVDRLLFCGPPGCGKTLTAEVLASELGLPLAVVRIDSVVSSYLGETASNLRQVL
;
A
#
# COMPACT_ATOMS: atom_id res chain seq x y z
N MET A 1 -6.16 9.04 -38.88
CA MET A 1 -6.87 10.28 -38.45
C MET A 1 -7.75 10.06 -37.20
N ALA A 2 -7.65 8.93 -36.47
CA ALA A 2 -8.52 8.60 -35.33
C ALA A 2 -8.05 9.18 -33.98
N SER A 3 -6.74 9.22 -33.73
CA SER A 3 -6.11 9.79 -32.52
C SER A 3 -6.64 11.14 -32.02
N GLY A 4 -6.97 12.09 -32.92
CA GLY A 4 -7.41 13.43 -32.53
C GLY A 4 -8.77 13.49 -31.84
N ASN A 5 -9.67 12.55 -32.14
CA ASN A 5 -10.99 12.47 -31.50
C ASN A 5 -10.90 11.85 -30.11
N LEU A 6 -10.05 10.85 -29.93
CA LEU A 6 -9.82 10.20 -28.64
C LEU A 6 -9.15 11.16 -27.64
N LEU A 7 -8.16 11.93 -28.09
CA LEU A 7 -7.51 12.97 -27.27
C LEU A 7 -8.51 14.03 -26.81
N ARG A 8 -9.43 14.47 -27.70
CA ARG A 8 -10.49 15.41 -27.34
C ARG A 8 -11.47 14.82 -26.32
N GLN A 9 -11.84 13.55 -26.47
CA GLN A 9 -12.73 12.86 -25.54
C GLN A 9 -12.08 12.64 -24.16
N LEU A 10 -10.79 12.32 -24.14
CA LEU A 10 -10.00 12.17 -22.92
C LEU A 10 -9.90 13.49 -22.15
N ILE A 11 -9.57 14.59 -22.83
CA ILE A 11 -9.48 15.92 -22.19
C ILE A 11 -10.86 16.40 -21.73
N ARG A 12 -11.91 16.17 -22.53
CA ARG A 12 -13.29 16.55 -22.16
C ARG A 12 -13.79 15.78 -20.94
N SER A 13 -13.63 14.46 -20.91
CA SER A 13 -14.04 13.63 -19.77
C SER A 13 -13.26 13.94 -18.49
N GLY A 14 -11.99 14.32 -18.61
CA GLY A 14 -11.19 14.84 -17.49
C GLY A 14 -11.69 16.20 -16.98
N ALA A 15 -12.05 17.12 -17.87
CA ALA A 15 -12.60 18.44 -17.50
C ALA A 15 -14.01 18.35 -16.88
N GLU A 16 -14.81 17.36 -17.28
CA GLU A 16 -16.14 17.09 -16.75
C GLU A 16 -16.12 16.28 -15.43
N GLY A 17 -14.95 15.80 -14.99
CA GLY A 17 -14.79 15.06 -13.73
C GLY A 17 -15.38 13.65 -13.72
N ASN A 18 -15.74 13.11 -14.89
CA ASN A 18 -16.33 11.78 -14.99
C ASN A 18 -15.23 10.71 -15.10
N LEU A 19 -14.92 10.08 -13.97
CA LEU A 19 -13.83 9.12 -13.83
C LEU A 19 -14.01 7.88 -14.73
N GLU A 20 -15.24 7.39 -14.90
CA GLU A 20 -15.53 6.22 -15.74
C GLU A 20 -15.34 6.51 -17.23
N ALA A 21 -15.85 7.66 -17.69
CA ALA A 21 -15.67 8.11 -19.06
C ALA A 21 -14.19 8.39 -19.36
N PHE A 22 -13.46 8.96 -18.41
CA PHE A 22 -12.04 9.23 -18.51
C PHE A 22 -11.21 7.94 -18.62
N LYS A 23 -11.52 6.95 -17.78
CA LYS A 23 -10.85 5.64 -17.82
C LYS A 23 -11.06 4.93 -19.16
N LYS A 24 -12.30 4.91 -19.65
CA LYS A 24 -12.64 4.32 -20.94
C LYS A 24 -11.92 5.01 -22.10
N ALA A 25 -11.92 6.35 -22.12
CA ALA A 25 -11.21 7.12 -23.14
C ALA A 25 -9.69 6.88 -23.09
N SER A 26 -9.12 6.71 -21.89
CA SER A 26 -7.69 6.42 -21.71
C SER A 26 -7.32 5.01 -22.19
N GLU A 27 -8.16 4.01 -21.92
CA GLU A 27 -7.98 2.64 -22.43
C GLU A 27 -8.04 2.56 -23.96
N ASP A 28 -8.95 3.33 -24.57
CA ASP A 28 -9.07 3.42 -26.02
C ASP A 28 -7.84 4.08 -26.67
N VAL A 29 -7.24 5.10 -26.02
CA VAL A 29 -5.97 5.69 -26.46
C VAL A 29 -4.81 4.68 -26.36
N ILE A 30 -4.71 3.95 -25.25
CA ILE A 30 -3.67 2.93 -25.07
C ILE A 30 -3.78 1.83 -26.14
N ARG A 31 -5.01 1.41 -26.47
CA ARG A 31 -5.27 0.41 -27.51
C ARG A 31 -4.81 0.91 -28.89
N GLU A 32 -5.17 2.13 -29.25
CA GLU A 32 -4.77 2.69 -30.55
C GLU A 32 -3.24 2.87 -30.65
N GLU A 33 -2.56 3.25 -29.57
CA GLU A 33 -1.09 3.36 -29.57
C GLU A 33 -0.41 1.98 -29.64
N ARG A 34 -1.03 0.92 -29.13
CA ARG A 34 -0.56 -0.47 -29.37
C ARG A 34 -0.74 -0.92 -30.81
N GLU A 35 -1.87 -0.57 -31.44
CA GLU A 35 -2.13 -0.87 -32.85
C GLU A 35 -1.17 -0.13 -33.79
N LYS A 36 -0.68 1.05 -33.39
CA LYS A 36 0.37 1.80 -34.10
C LYS A 36 1.80 1.33 -33.78
N HIS A 37 1.96 0.21 -33.09
CA HIS A 37 3.26 -0.34 -32.66
C HIS A 37 4.05 0.54 -31.66
N HIS A 38 3.43 1.54 -31.03
CA HIS A 38 4.04 2.34 -29.97
C HIS A 38 3.96 1.64 -28.61
N HIS A 39 4.57 0.46 -28.51
CA HIS A 39 4.47 -0.39 -27.32
C HIS A 39 5.06 0.25 -26.05
N LEU A 40 6.11 1.05 -26.16
CA LEU A 40 6.73 1.77 -25.03
C LEU A 40 5.78 2.82 -24.46
N LEU A 41 5.24 3.69 -25.34
CA LEU A 41 4.30 4.75 -24.95
C LEU A 41 3.01 4.16 -24.36
N ALA A 42 2.46 3.12 -24.99
CA ALA A 42 1.28 2.45 -24.47
C ALA A 42 1.52 1.83 -23.09
N GLY A 43 2.69 1.23 -22.87
CA GLY A 43 3.08 0.69 -21.57
C GLY A 43 3.22 1.77 -20.50
N ASP A 44 3.79 2.93 -20.84
CA ASP A 44 3.92 4.04 -19.90
C ASP A 44 2.58 4.72 -19.58
N LEU A 45 1.70 4.87 -20.57
CA LEU A 45 0.33 5.34 -20.36
C LEU A 45 -0.49 4.39 -19.47
N GLU A 46 -0.33 3.08 -19.66
CA GLU A 46 -0.98 2.06 -18.82
C GLU A 46 -0.48 2.11 -17.37
N LYS A 47 0.84 2.30 -17.17
CA LYS A 47 1.42 2.52 -15.83
C LYS A 47 0.90 3.79 -15.17
N ILE A 48 0.67 4.86 -15.92
CA ILE A 48 0.11 6.11 -15.39
C ILE A 48 -1.36 5.94 -15.04
N LEU A 49 -2.14 5.24 -15.89
CA LEU A 49 -3.58 5.06 -15.70
C LEU A 49 -3.92 4.11 -14.53
N TYR A 50 -3.16 3.03 -14.37
CA TYR A 50 -3.40 2.04 -13.31
C TYR A 50 -2.45 2.17 -12.11
N GLY A 51 -1.51 3.12 -12.16
CA GLY A 51 -0.41 3.20 -11.21
C GLY A 51 0.58 2.05 -11.41
N ARG A 52 1.77 2.17 -10.79
CA ARG A 52 2.74 1.07 -10.75
C ARG A 52 2.02 -0.19 -10.24
N PRO A 53 2.01 -1.30 -10.99
CA PRO A 53 1.74 -2.58 -10.36
C PRO A 53 2.89 -2.78 -9.39
N SER A 54 2.59 -2.79 -8.09
CA SER A 54 3.50 -3.26 -7.06
C SER A 54 4.01 -4.62 -7.51
N VAL A 55 5.28 -4.65 -7.90
CA VAL A 55 6.02 -5.89 -8.06
C VAL A 55 6.01 -6.51 -6.67
N THR A 56 5.37 -7.67 -6.56
CA THR A 56 5.12 -8.48 -5.34
C THR A 56 3.80 -8.18 -4.61
N GLY A 57 2.81 -9.08 -4.79
CA GLY A 57 1.75 -9.34 -3.81
C GLY A 57 0.44 -8.56 -3.98
N GLN A 58 -0.54 -9.20 -4.63
CA GLN A 58 -1.99 -8.90 -4.70
C GLN A 58 -2.43 -7.45 -5.06
N PRO A 59 -3.49 -7.28 -5.87
CA PRO A 59 -3.96 -5.94 -6.21
C PRO A 59 -4.46 -5.25 -4.93
N PHE A 60 -3.86 -4.11 -4.59
CA PHE A 60 -4.21 -3.17 -3.52
C PHE A 60 -5.74 -2.92 -3.37
N VAL A 61 -6.50 -3.06 -4.45
CA VAL A 61 -7.96 -2.94 -4.50
C VAL A 61 -8.71 -4.10 -3.78
N SER A 62 -8.10 -5.27 -3.58
CA SER A 62 -8.74 -6.41 -2.90
C SER A 62 -8.68 -6.30 -1.37
N LEU A 63 -7.63 -5.70 -0.80
CA LEU A 63 -7.50 -5.51 0.65
C LEU A 63 -8.42 -4.40 1.20
N ILE A 64 -8.66 -3.34 0.42
CA ILE A 64 -9.59 -2.26 0.81
C ILE A 64 -11.05 -2.76 0.86
N LYS A 65 -11.40 -3.78 0.07
CA LYS A 65 -12.77 -4.34 0.03
C LYS A 65 -13.14 -5.21 1.24
N GLN A 66 -12.18 -5.61 2.08
CA GLN A 66 -12.44 -6.47 3.24
C GLN A 66 -11.76 -5.94 4.50
N VAL A 67 -11.82 -4.64 4.74
CA VAL A 67 -11.48 -4.11 6.07
C VAL A 67 -12.46 -4.73 7.08
N PRO A 68 -11.99 -5.53 8.04
CA PRO A 68 -12.87 -6.12 9.04
C PRO A 68 -13.51 -5.01 9.86
N SER A 69 -14.82 -5.05 9.98
CA SER A 69 -15.60 -4.10 10.79
C SER A 69 -16.22 -4.81 11.97
N ASP A 70 -16.31 -4.09 13.08
CA ASP A 70 -17.05 -4.54 14.25
C ASP A 70 -18.52 -4.72 13.88
N LYS A 71 -19.08 -5.91 14.14
CA LYS A 71 -20.47 -6.27 13.79
C LYS A 71 -21.51 -5.45 14.56
N GLU A 72 -21.13 -4.86 15.68
CA GLU A 72 -22.02 -4.12 16.56
C GLU A 72 -21.92 -2.60 16.33
N ARG A 73 -20.69 -2.08 16.25
CA ARG A 73 -20.45 -0.62 16.09
C ARG A 73 -20.36 -0.17 14.63
N GLY A 74 -20.16 -1.10 13.69
CA GLY A 74 -19.88 -0.79 12.29
C GLY A 74 -18.57 -0.04 12.09
N LEU A 75 -17.72 0.03 13.12
CA LEU A 75 -16.44 0.73 13.07
C LEU A 75 -15.40 -0.17 12.40
N PRO A 76 -14.55 0.38 11.52
CA PRO A 76 -13.44 -0.38 10.95
C PRO A 76 -12.45 -0.74 12.07
N LEU A 77 -12.09 -2.02 12.17
CA LEU A 77 -11.09 -2.52 13.11
C LEU A 77 -9.65 -2.19 12.67
N LEU A 78 -9.48 -1.93 11.36
CA LEU A 78 -8.21 -1.64 10.73
C LEU A 78 -8.31 -0.40 9.82
N HIS A 79 -7.28 0.44 9.83
CA HIS A 79 -7.09 1.49 8.85
C HIS A 79 -5.87 1.17 7.97
N ILE A 80 -6.09 0.96 6.68
CA ILE A 80 -5.00 0.79 5.71
C ILE A 80 -4.58 2.16 5.21
N ARG A 81 -3.29 2.47 5.27
CA ARG A 81 -2.69 3.72 4.79
C ARG A 81 -1.54 3.42 3.84
N GLU A 82 -1.41 4.22 2.80
CA GLU A 82 -0.20 4.22 1.96
C GLU A 82 0.91 4.95 2.71
N PRO A 83 2.09 4.33 2.90
CA PRO A 83 3.20 4.98 3.57
C PRO A 83 3.86 5.99 2.63
N LEU A 84 3.97 7.25 3.07
CA LEU A 84 4.53 8.34 2.26
C LEU A 84 5.95 8.73 2.69
N ARG A 85 6.38 8.26 3.86
CA ARG A 85 7.64 8.64 4.50
C ARG A 85 8.73 7.64 4.19
N ARG A 86 9.93 8.14 3.88
CA ARG A 86 11.11 7.33 3.56
C ARG A 86 12.13 7.34 4.67
N LEU A 87 13.15 6.49 4.57
CA LEU A 87 14.22 6.42 5.58
C LEU A 87 14.97 7.75 5.75
N GLU A 88 15.02 8.59 4.72
CA GLU A 88 15.57 9.94 4.77
C GLU A 88 14.75 10.93 5.64
N ASP A 89 13.48 10.65 5.88
CA ASP A 89 12.59 11.49 6.70
C ASP A 89 12.70 11.22 8.20
N VAL A 90 13.45 10.20 8.62
CA VAL A 90 13.59 9.81 10.03
C VAL A 90 15.04 9.93 10.50
N ILE A 91 15.23 10.60 11.62
CA ILE A 91 16.53 10.71 12.29
C ILE A 91 16.55 9.67 13.42
N LEU A 92 17.43 8.69 13.29
CA LEU A 92 17.65 7.63 14.28
C LEU A 92 19.07 7.74 14.84
N SER A 93 19.27 7.26 16.07
CA SER A 93 20.63 7.01 16.59
C SER A 93 21.29 5.89 15.79
N ASP A 94 22.62 5.84 15.80
CA ASP A 94 23.38 4.83 15.06
C ASP A 94 22.96 3.38 15.40
N ASP A 95 22.70 3.12 16.68
CA ASP A 95 22.21 1.82 17.15
C ASP A 95 20.84 1.45 16.54
N ASN A 96 19.88 2.39 16.61
CA ASN A 96 18.53 2.15 16.09
C ASN A 96 18.52 2.06 14.57
N ARG A 97 19.36 2.84 13.90
CA ARG A 97 19.51 2.80 12.45
C ARG A 97 20.06 1.45 12.00
N SER A 98 21.08 0.94 12.69
CA SER A 98 21.66 -0.37 12.40
C SER A 98 20.62 -1.49 12.53
N LEU A 99 19.79 -1.46 13.58
CA LEU A 99 18.69 -2.42 13.76
C LEU A 99 17.63 -2.34 12.66
N VAL A 100 17.23 -1.13 12.27
CA VAL A 100 16.27 -0.92 11.18
C VAL A 100 16.83 -1.43 9.85
N ASP A 101 18.09 -1.11 9.54
CA ASP A 101 18.77 -1.57 8.33
C ASP A 101 18.92 -3.10 8.31
N GLU A 102 19.20 -3.74 9.45
CA GLU A 102 19.25 -5.20 9.58
C GLU A 102 17.90 -5.84 9.24
N VAL A 103 16.80 -5.33 9.82
CA VAL A 103 15.44 -5.81 9.50
C VAL A 103 15.15 -5.67 8.00
N LEU A 104 15.46 -4.52 7.39
CA LEU A 104 15.24 -4.31 5.97
C LEU A 104 16.05 -5.29 5.11
N GLN A 105 17.32 -5.52 5.46
CA GLN A 105 18.17 -6.48 4.76
C GLN A 105 17.65 -7.91 4.86
N GLU A 106 17.16 -8.32 6.05
CA GLU A 106 16.56 -9.64 6.23
C GLU A 106 15.35 -9.85 5.32
N HIS A 107 14.44 -8.87 5.26
CA HIS A 107 13.27 -8.95 4.40
C HIS A 107 13.64 -8.95 2.91
N HIS A 108 14.63 -8.16 2.49
CA HIS A 108 15.12 -8.20 1.10
C HIS A 108 15.79 -9.54 0.74
N ARG A 109 16.40 -10.22 1.71
CA ARG A 109 17.10 -11.50 1.52
C ARG A 109 16.28 -12.70 2.01
N GLN A 110 14.96 -12.57 2.07
CA GLN A 110 14.09 -13.61 2.60
C GLN A 110 14.27 -14.97 1.89
N GLU A 111 14.57 -14.99 0.59
CA GLU A 111 14.83 -16.23 -0.16
C GLU A 111 16.10 -16.95 0.31
N VAL A 112 17.15 -16.19 0.61
CA VAL A 112 18.42 -16.73 1.15
C VAL A 112 18.22 -17.23 2.56
N LEU A 113 17.49 -16.48 3.40
CA LEU A 113 17.15 -16.95 4.75
C LEU A 113 16.38 -18.27 4.70
N LYS A 114 15.37 -18.36 3.82
CA LYS A 114 14.58 -19.58 3.61
C LYS A 114 15.41 -20.77 3.15
N SER A 115 16.41 -20.58 2.28
CA SER A 115 17.28 -21.68 1.83
C SER A 115 18.13 -22.26 2.97
N HIS A 116 18.40 -21.46 4.00
CA HIS A 116 19.07 -21.87 5.23
C HIS A 116 18.09 -22.28 6.35
N GLY A 117 16.78 -22.33 6.10
CA GLY A 117 15.77 -22.68 7.09
C GLY A 117 15.51 -21.58 8.14
N LEU A 118 15.91 -20.34 7.85
CA LEU A 118 15.72 -19.17 8.70
C LEU A 118 14.53 -18.33 8.18
N ALA A 119 13.96 -17.52 9.07
CA ALA A 119 12.91 -16.56 8.75
C ALA A 119 13.38 -15.15 9.14
N PRO A 120 13.01 -14.11 8.35
CA PRO A 120 13.28 -12.73 8.72
C PRO A 120 12.48 -12.35 9.97
N VAL A 121 12.95 -11.34 10.70
CA VAL A 121 12.24 -10.74 11.84
C VAL A 121 10.83 -10.32 11.44
N ASP A 122 9.83 -10.83 12.15
CA ASP A 122 8.41 -10.61 11.87
C ASP A 122 7.72 -9.68 12.90
N ARG A 123 8.40 -9.34 14.00
CA ARG A 123 7.84 -8.54 15.10
C ARG A 123 8.87 -7.53 15.62
N LEU A 124 8.43 -6.30 15.76
CA LEU A 124 9.21 -5.20 16.32
C LEU A 124 8.40 -4.49 17.41
N LEU A 125 9.07 -4.12 18.50
CA LEU A 125 8.49 -3.33 19.58
C LEU A 125 9.17 -1.97 19.68
N PHE A 126 8.44 -0.91 19.39
CA PHE A 126 8.92 0.46 19.51
C PHE A 126 8.61 1.02 20.91
N CYS A 127 9.64 1.37 21.68
CA CYS A 127 9.49 1.90 23.04
C CYS A 127 10.13 3.30 23.20
N GLY A 128 9.68 4.06 24.18
CA GLY A 128 10.26 5.37 24.56
C GLY A 128 9.22 6.48 24.74
N PRO A 129 9.65 7.72 25.06
CA PRO A 129 8.77 8.87 25.28
C PRO A 129 7.89 9.23 24.07
N PRO A 130 6.73 9.89 24.26
CA PRO A 130 5.96 10.39 23.14
C PRO A 130 6.80 11.38 22.30
N GLY A 131 6.65 11.34 20.98
CA GLY A 131 7.36 12.24 20.06
C GLY A 131 8.71 11.73 19.50
N CYS A 132 9.25 10.59 19.96
CA CYS A 132 10.52 10.05 19.46
C CYS A 132 10.40 9.27 18.11
N GLY A 133 9.42 9.59 17.26
CA GLY A 133 9.36 9.00 15.91
C GLY A 133 9.00 7.51 15.82
N LYS A 134 8.40 6.88 16.83
CA LYS A 134 8.01 5.46 16.80
C LYS A 134 7.06 5.12 15.65
N THR A 135 5.94 5.84 15.58
CA THR A 135 4.94 5.68 14.52
C THR A 135 5.52 6.04 13.15
N LEU A 136 6.39 7.05 13.11
CA LEU A 136 7.08 7.45 11.88
C LEU A 136 8.00 6.33 11.38
N THR A 137 8.77 5.70 12.27
CA THR A 137 9.69 4.61 11.92
C THR A 137 8.92 3.39 11.40
N ALA A 138 7.75 3.09 11.98
CA ALA A 138 6.88 2.03 11.46
C ALA A 138 6.35 2.34 10.05
N GLU A 139 5.99 3.59 9.77
CA GLU A 139 5.57 4.02 8.43
C GLU A 139 6.73 3.94 7.42
N VAL A 140 7.92 4.37 7.81
CA VAL A 140 9.14 4.28 7.02
C VAL A 140 9.46 2.84 6.64
N LEU A 141 9.44 1.92 7.60
CA LEU A 141 9.66 0.49 7.33
C LEU A 141 8.65 -0.06 6.31
N ALA A 142 7.38 0.30 6.44
CA ALA A 142 6.37 -0.11 5.46
C ALA A 142 6.66 0.46 4.06
N SER A 143 7.12 1.72 3.98
CA SER A 143 7.50 2.36 2.71
C SER A 143 8.68 1.67 2.04
N GLU A 144 9.76 1.41 2.79
CA GLU A 144 10.98 0.78 2.26
C GLU A 144 10.72 -0.66 1.81
N LEU A 145 9.83 -1.38 2.49
CA LEU A 145 9.40 -2.73 2.10
C LEU A 145 8.36 -2.74 0.97
N GLY A 146 7.83 -1.57 0.57
CA GLY A 146 6.77 -1.46 -0.44
C GLY A 146 5.44 -2.07 0.02
N LEU A 147 5.19 -2.11 1.32
CA LEU A 147 4.00 -2.70 1.93
C LEU A 147 3.01 -1.63 2.39
N PRO A 148 1.69 -1.89 2.33
CA PRO A 148 0.71 -0.99 2.93
C PRO A 148 0.84 -0.99 4.46
N LEU A 149 0.59 0.17 5.09
CA LEU A 149 0.61 0.28 6.54
C LEU A 149 -0.79 0.02 7.10
N ALA A 150 -0.94 -1.10 7.79
CA ALA A 150 -2.16 -1.51 8.46
C ALA A 150 -2.13 -1.04 9.94
N VAL A 151 -3.01 -0.10 10.30
CA VAL A 151 -3.08 0.47 11.66
C VAL A 151 -4.31 -0.04 12.39
N VAL A 152 -4.09 -0.76 13.48
CA VAL A 152 -5.14 -1.23 14.39
C VAL A 152 -5.23 -0.26 15.55
N ARG A 153 -6.43 0.26 15.83
CA ARG A 153 -6.65 1.07 17.03
C ARG A 153 -7.11 0.18 18.17
N ILE A 154 -6.51 0.32 19.36
CA ILE A 154 -6.83 -0.53 20.51
C ILE A 154 -8.29 -0.29 20.96
N ASP A 155 -8.76 0.96 20.89
CA ASP A 155 -10.12 1.33 21.24
C ASP A 155 -11.19 0.72 20.32
N SER A 156 -10.84 0.40 19.06
CA SER A 156 -11.76 -0.31 18.15
C SER A 156 -11.78 -1.82 18.37
N VAL A 157 -10.70 -2.39 18.90
CA VAL A 157 -10.60 -3.84 19.14
C VAL A 157 -11.18 -4.24 20.49
N VAL A 158 -11.03 -3.39 21.51
CA VAL A 158 -11.50 -3.67 22.88
C VAL A 158 -13.01 -3.40 23.01
N SER A 159 -13.77 -4.46 23.29
CA SER A 159 -15.21 -4.40 23.54
C SER A 159 -15.55 -4.70 25.00
N SER A 160 -16.63 -4.09 25.49
CA SER A 160 -17.22 -4.38 26.80
C SER A 160 -18.02 -5.69 26.84
N TYR A 161 -18.29 -6.27 25.67
CA TYR A 161 -19.04 -7.51 25.53
C TYR A 161 -18.11 -8.73 25.59
N LEU A 162 -18.55 -9.76 26.30
CA LEU A 162 -17.76 -10.97 26.53
C LEU A 162 -17.47 -11.69 25.21
N GLY A 163 -16.19 -11.88 24.90
CA GLY A 163 -15.74 -12.63 23.73
C GLY A 163 -15.61 -11.82 22.44
N GLU A 164 -16.17 -10.60 22.38
CA GLU A 164 -16.08 -9.76 21.18
C GLU A 164 -14.65 -9.26 20.92
N THR A 165 -13.90 -8.89 21.97
CA THR A 165 -12.48 -8.51 21.82
C THR A 165 -11.65 -9.63 21.15
N ALA A 166 -11.89 -10.90 21.52
CA ALA A 166 -11.20 -12.04 20.91
C ALA A 166 -11.69 -12.35 19.49
N SER A 167 -12.96 -12.03 19.18
CA SER A 167 -13.50 -12.09 17.82
C SER A 167 -12.84 -11.04 16.93
N ASN A 168 -12.80 -9.78 17.39
CA ASN A 168 -12.19 -8.66 16.68
C ASN A 168 -10.69 -8.88 16.45
N LEU A 169 -9.94 -9.38 17.43
CA LEU A 169 -8.53 -9.72 17.26
C LEU A 169 -8.31 -10.80 16.18
N ARG A 170 -9.13 -11.85 16.14
CA ARG A 170 -9.03 -12.92 15.14
C ARG A 170 -9.36 -12.47 13.72
N GLN A 171 -10.08 -11.37 13.57
CA GLN A 171 -10.39 -10.83 12.25
C GLN A 171 -9.24 -9.97 11.71
N VAL A 172 -8.37 -9.47 12.58
CA VAL A 172 -7.32 -8.50 12.25
C VAL A 172 -5.92 -9.14 12.20
N LEU A 173 -5.71 -10.25 12.90
CA LEU A 173 -4.50 -11.09 12.89
C LEU A 173 -4.62 -12.23 11.90
#